data_AF-A0A920BJM8-F1
#
_entry.id   AF-A0A920BJM8-F1
#
_cell.length_a   1.000
_cell.length_b   1.000
_cell.length_c   1.000
_cell.angle_alpha   90.00
_cell.angle_beta   90.00
_cell.angle_gamma   90.00
#
_symmetry.space_group_name_H-M   'P 1'
#
loop_
_entity.id
_entity.type
_entity.pdbx_description
1 polymer ?
#
loop_
_entity_poly.entity_id
_entity_poly.type
_entity_poly.pdbx_seq_one_letter_code
_entity_poly.pdbx_strand_id
1 'polypeptide(L)'
;MAYVRGWWDADPASLKPSPRVDLAKELSVLAGGAKQLADRAKFLAEEGDLRLSCHLIEFAALAEPDNKEIHGIRAEIYRIRRSQESSLMSKGIFAAAMRESENITD
;
A
#
# COMPACT_ATOMS: atom_id res chain seq x y z
N MET A 1 33.00 8.07 13.66
CA MET A 1 33.27 6.61 13.68
C MET A 1 31.91 5.91 13.69
N ALA A 2 31.33 5.65 12.51
CA ALA A 2 30.02 5.01 12.38
C ALA A 2 30.22 3.50 12.25
N TYR A 3 29.80 2.74 13.26
CA TYR A 3 30.03 1.30 13.35
C TYR A 3 28.68 0.56 13.30
N VAL A 4 28.41 -0.01 12.12
CA VAL A 4 27.46 -1.08 11.71
C VAL A 4 26.13 -1.21 12.49
N ARG A 5 24.96 -1.09 11.82
CA ARG A 5 23.69 -1.72 12.30
C ARG A 5 22.69 -2.17 11.21
N GLY A 6 23.11 -3.02 10.27
CA GLY A 6 22.21 -4.00 9.62
C GLY A 6 20.87 -3.49 9.06
N TRP A 7 19.84 -4.33 9.12
CA TRP A 7 18.48 -4.09 8.62
C TRP A 7 17.65 -3.10 9.44
N TRP A 8 18.19 -2.59 10.56
CA TRP A 8 17.46 -1.85 11.56
C TRP A 8 17.75 -0.35 11.47
N ASP A 9 16.70 0.46 11.37
CA ASP A 9 16.71 1.90 11.07
C ASP A 9 16.84 2.80 12.31
N ALA A 10 17.10 2.22 13.48
CA ALA A 10 17.15 2.88 14.77
C ALA A 10 15.83 3.43 15.32
N ASP A 11 14.70 3.17 14.65
CA ASP A 11 13.37 3.44 15.19
C ASP A 11 12.97 2.33 16.19
N PRO A 12 12.62 2.68 17.45
CA PRO A 12 12.12 1.69 18.40
C PRO A 12 10.83 0.98 17.94
N ALA A 13 9.96 1.66 17.19
CA ALA A 13 8.70 1.10 16.70
C ALA A 13 8.91 0.03 15.62
N SER A 14 10.01 0.10 14.87
CA SER A 14 10.36 -0.87 13.82
C SER A 14 11.05 -2.13 14.38
N LEU A 15 11.46 -2.13 15.66
CA LEU A 15 12.22 -3.24 16.25
C LEU A 15 11.39 -4.52 16.40
N LYS A 16 10.13 -4.37 16.81
CA LYS A 16 9.15 -5.45 17.00
C LYS A 16 7.77 -4.95 16.54
N PRO A 17 7.58 -4.79 15.22
CA PRO A 17 6.35 -4.20 14.71
C PRO A 17 5.17 -5.12 15.01
N SER A 18 3.99 -4.52 15.19
CA SER A 18 2.73 -5.26 15.24
C SER A 18 2.48 -6.00 13.91
N PRO A 19 1.62 -7.03 13.90
CA PRO A 19 1.12 -7.57 12.65
C PRO A 19 0.55 -6.45 11.77
N ARG A 20 0.88 -6.47 10.47
CA ARG A 20 0.49 -5.40 9.54
C ARG A 20 -1.03 -5.23 9.43
N VAL A 21 -1.78 -6.33 9.55
CA VAL A 21 -3.25 -6.33 9.51
C VAL A 21 -3.85 -5.60 10.71
N ASP A 22 -3.30 -5.78 11.91
CA ASP A 22 -3.80 -5.12 13.12
C ASP A 22 -3.57 -3.61 13.03
N LEU A 23 -2.39 -3.20 12.56
CA LEU A 23 -2.09 -1.79 12.29
C LEU A 23 -3.00 -1.22 11.21
N ALA A 24 -3.24 -1.96 10.13
CA ALA A 24 -4.12 -1.55 9.04
C ALA A 24 -5.55 -1.26 9.51
N LYS A 25 -6.09 -2.15 10.36
CA LYS A 25 -7.42 -2.01 10.95
C LYS A 25 -7.50 -0.79 11.86
N GLU A 26 -6.52 -0.61 12.74
CA GLU A 26 -6.48 0.55 13.64
C GLU A 26 -6.39 1.87 12.85
N LEU A 27 -5.50 1.95 11.85
CA LEU A 27 -5.40 3.11 10.97
C LEU A 27 -6.69 3.39 10.20
N SER A 28 -7.39 2.34 9.77
CA SER A 28 -8.69 2.48 9.10
C SER A 28 -9.73 3.05 10.04
N VAL A 29 -9.80 2.59 11.29
CA VAL A 29 -10.70 3.15 12.31
C VAL A 29 -10.40 4.63 12.55
N LEU A 30 -9.13 5.00 12.71
CA LEU A 30 -8.72 6.39 12.92
C LEU A 30 -9.03 7.29 11.71
N ALA A 31 -8.94 6.75 10.49
CA ALA A 31 -9.23 7.48 9.26
C ALA A 31 -10.75 7.60 8.96
N GLY A 32 -11.61 6.93 9.72
CA GLY A 32 -13.06 6.89 9.47
C GLY A 32 -13.51 5.76 8.53
N GLY A 33 -12.65 4.77 8.28
CA GLY A 33 -12.92 3.56 7.50
C GLY A 33 -11.82 3.26 6.48
N ALA A 34 -11.74 2.00 6.02
CA ALA A 34 -10.76 1.58 5.01
C ALA A 34 -11.00 2.30 3.68
N LYS A 35 -12.27 2.62 3.36
CA LYS A 35 -12.63 3.41 2.19
C LYS A 35 -12.02 4.82 2.21
N GLN A 36 -11.99 5.48 3.37
CA GLN A 36 -11.38 6.81 3.51
C GLN A 36 -9.87 6.77 3.21
N LEU A 37 -9.18 5.71 3.63
CA LEU A 37 -7.78 5.47 3.27
C LEU A 37 -7.61 5.25 1.77
N ALA A 38 -8.46 4.43 1.16
CA ALA A 38 -8.41 4.17 -0.28
C ALA A 38 -8.68 5.42 -1.12
N ASP A 39 -9.65 6.25 -0.74
CA ASP A 39 -9.94 7.52 -1.41
C ASP A 39 -8.78 8.51 -1.28
N ARG A 40 -8.17 8.58 -0.09
CA ARG A 40 -6.96 9.39 0.10
C ARG A 40 -5.80 8.88 -0.74
N ALA A 41 -5.63 7.55 -0.85
CA ALA A 41 -4.61 6.95 -1.70
C ALA A 41 -4.82 7.31 -3.17
N LYS A 42 -6.07 7.25 -3.66
CA LYS A 42 -6.43 7.64 -5.03
C LYS A 42 -6.07 9.09 -5.31
N PHE A 43 -6.48 10.02 -4.43
CA PHE A 43 -6.15 11.43 -4.56
C PHE A 43 -4.63 11.65 -4.64
N LEU A 44 -3.84 10.99 -3.79
CA LEU A 44 -2.38 11.11 -3.83
C LEU A 44 -1.76 10.54 -5.11
N ALA A 45 -2.35 9.50 -5.70
CA ALA A 45 -1.91 8.99 -7.00
C ALA A 45 -2.17 9.99 -8.13
N GLU A 46 -3.32 10.67 -8.10
CA GLU A 46 -3.67 11.74 -9.05
C GLU A 46 -2.70 12.93 -8.93
N GLU A 47 -2.29 13.28 -7.71
CA GLU A 47 -1.26 14.29 -7.44
C GLU A 47 0.19 13.82 -7.74
N GLY A 48 0.36 12.54 -8.09
CA GLY A 48 1.66 11.95 -8.44
C GLY A 48 2.50 11.43 -7.26
N ASP A 49 2.04 11.54 -6.00
CA ASP A 49 2.69 10.92 -4.85
C ASP A 49 2.33 9.44 -4.73
N LEU A 50 2.84 8.67 -5.69
CA LEU A 50 2.56 7.24 -5.79
C LEU A 50 3.17 6.41 -4.66
N ARG A 51 4.26 6.89 -4.03
CA ARG A 51 4.87 6.13 -2.93
C ARG A 51 3.96 6.12 -1.71
N LEU A 52 3.47 7.30 -1.32
CA LEU A 52 2.52 7.38 -0.21
C LEU A 52 1.18 6.76 -0.57
N SER A 53 0.70 6.97 -1.80
CA SER A 53 -0.50 6.33 -2.32
C SER A 53 -0.44 4.79 -2.17
N CYS A 54 0.65 4.15 -2.58
CA CYS A 54 0.84 2.71 -2.42
C CYS A 54 0.78 2.28 -0.95
N HIS A 55 1.37 3.03 -0.03
CA HIS A 55 1.28 2.69 1.40
C HIS A 55 -0.15 2.72 1.93
N LEU A 56 -0.91 3.76 1.60
CA LEU A 56 -2.28 3.91 2.11
C LEU A 56 -3.23 2.86 1.52
N ILE A 57 -3.11 2.55 0.23
CA ILE A 57 -3.99 1.55 -0.39
C ILE A 57 -3.68 0.13 0.09
N GLU A 58 -2.42 -0.17 0.44
CA GLU A 58 -2.06 -1.44 1.09
C GLU A 58 -2.71 -1.57 2.47
N PHE A 59 -2.73 -0.49 3.27
CA PHE A 59 -3.42 -0.53 4.55
C PHE A 59 -4.94 -0.68 4.37
N ALA A 60 -5.54 0.01 3.40
CA ALA A 60 -6.96 -0.16 3.11
C ALA A 60 -7.31 -1.61 2.71
N ALA A 61 -6.53 -2.22 1.80
CA ALA A 61 -6.76 -3.59 1.35
C ALA A 61 -6.48 -4.62 2.47
N LEU A 62 -5.51 -4.39 3.35
CA LEU A 62 -5.29 -5.26 4.51
C LEU A 62 -6.39 -5.16 5.57
N ALA A 63 -7.02 -3.99 5.70
CA ALA A 63 -8.10 -3.79 6.65
C ALA A 63 -9.41 -4.45 6.18
N GLU A 64 -9.70 -4.38 4.88
CA GLU A 64 -10.90 -4.96 4.25
C GLU A 64 -10.53 -5.80 3.01
N PRO A 65 -10.04 -7.04 3.19
CA PRO A 65 -9.45 -7.85 2.12
C PRO A 65 -10.45 -8.37 1.07
N ASP A 66 -11.75 -8.31 1.36
CA ASP A 66 -12.80 -8.76 0.43
C ASP A 66 -13.54 -7.58 -0.23
N ASN A 67 -13.12 -6.33 0.06
CA ASN A 67 -13.80 -5.15 -0.47
C ASN A 67 -13.38 -4.88 -1.92
N LYS A 68 -14.26 -5.25 -2.86
CA LYS A 68 -14.06 -5.07 -4.30
C LYS A 68 -13.76 -3.63 -4.71
N GLU A 69 -14.36 -2.64 -4.06
CA GLU A 69 -14.12 -1.23 -4.41
C GLU A 69 -12.69 -0.81 -4.08
N ILE A 70 -12.20 -1.18 -2.89
CA ILE A 70 -10.81 -0.92 -2.47
C ILE A 70 -9.82 -1.64 -3.39
N HIS A 71 -10.11 -2.89 -3.76
CA HIS A 71 -9.28 -3.63 -4.72
C HIS A 71 -9.29 -3.00 -6.12
N GLY A 72 -10.41 -2.43 -6.57
CA GLY A 72 -10.46 -1.66 -7.82
C GLY A 72 -9.54 -0.44 -7.79
N ILE A 73 -9.54 0.31 -6.67
CA ILE A 73 -8.62 1.46 -6.48
C ILE A 73 -7.16 1.00 -6.42
N ARG A 74 -6.89 -0.11 -5.71
CA ARG A 74 -5.54 -0.72 -5.64
C ARG A 74 -5.00 -1.11 -6.99
N ALA A 75 -5.82 -1.75 -7.82
CA ALA A 75 -5.43 -2.11 -9.18
C ALA A 75 -5.05 -0.88 -10.01
N GLU A 76 -5.85 0.19 -9.96
CA GLU A 76 -5.54 1.44 -10.68
C GLU A 76 -4.24 2.11 -10.19
N ILE A 77 -4.06 2.23 -8.88
CA ILE A 77 -2.82 2.83 -8.33
C ILE A 77 -1.59 2.05 -8.78
N TYR A 78 -1.62 0.71 -8.74
CA TYR A 78 -0.49 -0.09 -9.20
C TYR A 78 -0.30 -0.08 -10.71
N ARG A 79 -1.38 0.10 -11.49
CA ARG A 79 -1.30 0.34 -12.93
C ARG A 79 -0.53 1.62 -13.24
N ILE A 80 -0.84 2.71 -12.53
CA ILE A 80 -0.13 4.00 -12.64
C ILE A 80 1.32 3.84 -12.13
N ARG A 81 1.53 3.23 -10.96
CA ARG A 81 2.87 3.01 -10.41
C ARG A 81 3.76 2.26 -11.39
N ARG A 82 3.24 1.18 -11.98
CA ARG A 82 3.95 0.39 -12.98
C ARG A 82 4.33 1.19 -14.23
N SER A 83 3.47 2.08 -14.71
CA SER A 83 3.74 2.85 -15.94
C SER A 83 4.90 3.85 -15.75
N GLN A 84 5.12 4.32 -14.53
CA GLN A 84 6.21 5.25 -14.19
C GLN A 84 7.55 4.58 -13.85
N GLU A 85 7.58 3.25 -13.68
CA GLU A 85 8.83 2.56 -13.38
C GLU A 85 9.69 2.36 -14.63
N SER A 86 11.01 2.35 -14.45
CA SER A 86 11.97 1.95 -15.49
C SER A 86 12.35 0.47 -15.38
N SER A 87 12.47 -0.04 -14.15
CA SER A 87 12.88 -1.41 -13.86
C SER A 87 11.82 -2.43 -14.26
N LEU A 88 12.21 -3.40 -15.09
CA LEU A 88 11.34 -4.52 -15.46
C LEU A 88 10.93 -5.36 -14.25
N MET A 89 11.81 -5.49 -13.25
CA MET A 89 11.51 -6.20 -12.00
C MET A 89 10.42 -5.47 -11.22
N SER A 90 10.55 -4.15 -11.05
CA SER A 90 9.53 -3.34 -10.37
C SER A 90 8.19 -3.40 -11.11
N LYS A 91 8.22 -3.33 -12.45
CA LYS A 91 7.01 -3.47 -13.28
C LYS A 91 6.32 -4.82 -13.08
N GLY A 92 7.10 -5.90 -12.95
CA GLY A 92 6.58 -7.23 -12.68
C GLY A 92 5.89 -7.32 -11.32
N ILE A 93 6.52 -6.79 -10.27
CA ILE A 93 5.97 -6.79 -8.90
C ILE A 93 4.66 -6.00 -8.84
N PHE A 94 4.62 -4.78 -9.40
CA PHE A 94 3.40 -3.97 -9.40
C PHE A 94 2.30 -4.58 -10.29
N ALA A 95 2.65 -5.24 -11.40
CA ALA A 95 1.67 -5.99 -12.20
C ALA A 95 1.07 -7.16 -11.44
N ALA A 96 1.85 -7.87 -10.62
CA ALA A 96 1.35 -8.96 -9.80
C ALA A 96 0.35 -8.47 -8.75
N ALA A 97 0.68 -7.38 -8.04
CA ALA A 97 -0.22 -6.76 -7.07
C ALA A 97 -1.53 -6.24 -7.71
N MET A 98 -1.43 -5.63 -8.89
CA MET A 98 -2.60 -5.22 -9.68
C MET A 98 -3.52 -6.41 -9.98
N ARG A 99 -2.98 -7.51 -10.53
CA ARG A 99 -3.75 -8.70 -10.91
C ARG A 99 -4.38 -9.42 -9.72
N GLU A 100 -3.68 -9.46 -8.59
CA GLU A 100 -4.23 -9.99 -7.34
C GLU A 100 -5.52 -9.27 -6.96
N SER A 101 -5.56 -7.95 -7.13
CA SER A 101 -6.77 -7.16 -6.86
C SER A 101 -7.84 -7.31 -7.94
N GLU A 102 -7.46 -7.37 -9.22
CA GLU A 102 -8.39 -7.63 -10.32
C GLU A 102 -9.14 -8.96 -10.12
N ASN A 103 -8.46 -10.02 -9.67
CA ASN A 103 -9.07 -11.32 -9.37
C ASN A 103 -10.14 -11.28 -8.24
N ILE A 104 -10.08 -10.30 -7.34
CA ILE A 104 -11.07 -10.11 -6.26
C ILE A 104 -12.25 -9.29 -6.77
N THR A 105 -12.01 -8.38 -7.71
CA THR A 105 -13.07 -7.54 -8.30
C THR A 105 -13.96 -8.28 -9.28
N ASP A 106 -13.40 -9.24 -10.03
CA ASP A 106 -14.13 -10.14 -10.93
C ASP A 106 -15.23 -10.95 -10.20
#